data_AF-A0A7C4XMS7-F1
#
_entry.id   AF-A0A7C4XMS7-F1
#
_cell.length_a   1.000
_cell.length_b   1.000
_cell.length_c   1.000
_cell.angle_alpha   90.00
_cell.angle_beta   90.00
_cell.angle_gamma   90.00
#
_symmetry.space_group_name_H-M   'P 1'
#
loop_
_entity.id
_entity.type
_entity.pdbx_description
1 polymer ?
#
loop_
_entity_poly.entity_id
_entity_poly.type
_entity_poly.pdbx_seq_one_letter_code
_entity_poly.pdbx_strand_id
1 'polypeptide(L)'
;GKDTRGIFRVHQFDKVEMFAWTEPDKSDDEHARLLGIEEQLVGDLGIPYRVVNVAAGDLGAAAVKKYDIEGWLPSEQRYRELTSCSNYRDFSARRLDTRVKTDQGSRFVHTLNGTACAIGRTLVFLWEHYQEDGALVVPDVLRPYTGFERVSRP
;
A
#
# COMPACT_ATOMS: atom_id res chain seq x y z
N GLY A 1 -22.47 -2.04 -0.39
CA GLY A 1 -21.31 -1.65 0.46
C GLY A 1 -21.60 -0.33 1.12
N LYS A 2 -20.88 0.05 2.19
CA LYS A 2 -21.07 1.35 2.89
C LYS A 2 -20.61 2.56 2.07
N ASP A 3 -19.56 2.39 1.26
CA ASP A 3 -19.09 3.42 0.33
C ASP A 3 -19.72 3.15 -1.04
N THR A 4 -20.73 3.94 -1.42
CA THR A 4 -21.52 3.76 -2.65
C THR A 4 -21.33 4.88 -3.67
N ARG A 5 -20.49 5.88 -3.35
CA ARG A 5 -20.22 7.05 -4.19
C ARG A 5 -18.71 7.25 -4.35
N GLY A 6 -18.30 7.82 -5.49
CA GLY A 6 -16.90 8.03 -5.83
C GLY A 6 -16.17 6.76 -6.22
N ILE A 7 -14.83 6.81 -6.20
CA ILE A 7 -13.96 5.71 -6.63
C ILE A 7 -13.20 5.05 -5.47
N PHE A 8 -13.55 5.36 -4.22
CA PHE A 8 -12.84 4.85 -3.04
C PHE A 8 -12.98 3.32 -2.87
N ARG A 9 -14.17 2.77 -3.19
CA ARG A 9 -14.43 1.33 -3.24
C ARG A 9 -15.21 1.00 -4.52
N VAL A 10 -14.55 0.29 -5.43
CA VAL A 10 -15.07 -0.07 -6.75
C VAL A 10 -14.78 -1.53 -7.08
N HIS A 11 -15.45 -2.08 -8.08
CA HIS A 11 -15.25 -3.47 -8.51
C HIS A 11 -13.95 -3.69 -9.30
N GLN A 12 -13.42 -2.64 -9.92
CA GLN A 12 -12.19 -2.66 -10.70
C GLN A 12 -11.36 -1.43 -10.38
N PHE A 13 -10.08 -1.62 -10.09
CA PHE A 13 -9.11 -0.57 -9.85
C PHE A 13 -7.71 -1.06 -10.21
N ASP A 14 -6.83 -0.13 -10.55
CA ASP A 14 -5.42 -0.43 -10.81
C ASP A 14 -4.61 -0.40 -9.52
N LYS A 15 -3.63 -1.29 -9.44
CA LYS A 15 -2.71 -1.39 -8.30
C LYS A 15 -1.31 -1.76 -8.76
N VAL A 16 -0.31 -1.06 -8.22
CA VAL A 16 1.09 -1.50 -8.24
C VAL A 16 1.37 -2.25 -6.94
N GLU A 17 1.70 -3.53 -7.06
CA GLU A 17 1.97 -4.43 -5.93
C GLU A 17 3.46 -4.71 -5.81
N MET A 18 3.98 -4.65 -4.59
CA MET A 18 5.27 -5.20 -4.22
C MET A 18 5.07 -6.62 -3.70
N PHE A 19 5.91 -7.54 -4.13
CA PHE A 19 5.90 -8.92 -3.65
C PHE A 19 7.33 -9.40 -3.43
N ALA A 20 7.56 -10.13 -2.34
CA ALA A 20 8.87 -10.65 -2.00
C ALA A 20 8.80 -12.12 -1.61
N TRP A 21 9.77 -12.89 -2.12
CA TRP A 21 10.17 -14.17 -1.57
C TRP A 21 11.48 -13.96 -0.82
N THR A 22 11.55 -14.42 0.43
CA THR A 22 12.74 -14.25 1.27
C THR A 22 13.15 -15.54 1.93
N GLU A 23 14.43 -15.63 2.27
CA GLU A 23 14.88 -16.59 3.30
C GLU A 23 14.17 -16.27 4.63
N PRO A 24 13.78 -17.27 5.43
CA PRO A 24 13.06 -17.06 6.69
C PRO A 24 13.70 -16.00 7.60
N ASP A 25 15.03 -16.01 7.68
CA ASP A 25 15.82 -15.16 8.58
C ASP A 25 15.87 -13.68 8.13
N LYS A 26 15.47 -13.38 6.88
CA LYS A 26 15.43 -12.01 6.30
C LYS A 26 14.01 -11.43 6.26
N SER A 27 13.02 -12.19 6.70
CA SER A 27 11.62 -11.88 6.47
C SER A 27 11.15 -10.62 7.21
N ASP A 28 11.62 -10.40 8.43
CA ASP A 28 11.21 -9.22 9.21
C ASP A 28 11.88 -7.93 8.68
N ASP A 29 13.14 -8.02 8.25
CA ASP A 29 13.86 -6.91 7.61
C ASP A 29 13.20 -6.52 6.29
N GLU A 30 12.79 -7.51 5.49
CA GLU A 30 12.06 -7.24 4.25
C GLU A 30 10.69 -6.62 4.52
N HIS A 31 10.01 -7.01 5.60
CA HIS A 31 8.73 -6.39 5.99
C HIS A 31 8.92 -4.90 6.31
N ALA A 32 9.97 -4.57 7.07
CA ALA A 32 10.33 -3.19 7.38
C ALA A 32 10.73 -2.41 6.12
N ARG A 33 11.47 -3.03 5.19
CA ARG A 33 11.87 -2.42 3.92
C ARG A 33 10.66 -2.09 3.04
N LEU A 34 9.71 -3.02 2.90
CA LEU A 34 8.50 -2.80 2.12
C LEU A 34 7.65 -1.69 2.73
N LEU A 35 7.45 -1.70 4.06
CA LEU A 35 6.75 -0.62 4.76
C LEU A 35 7.44 0.74 4.53
N GLY A 36 8.77 0.80 4.62
CA GLY A 36 9.53 2.02 4.35
C GLY A 36 9.35 2.57 2.94
N ILE A 37 9.19 1.70 1.93
CA ILE A 37 8.85 2.13 0.56
C ILE A 37 7.43 2.72 0.50
N GLU A 38 6.46 2.09 1.16
CA GLU A 38 5.09 2.62 1.20
C GLU A 38 5.05 4.00 1.88
N GLU A 39 5.73 4.15 3.02
CA GLU A 39 5.85 5.42 3.73
C GLU A 39 6.53 6.50 2.87
N GLN A 40 7.60 6.15 2.16
CA GLN A 40 8.27 7.07 1.25
C GLN A 40 7.32 7.53 0.13
N LEU A 41 6.60 6.61 -0.53
CA LEU A 41 5.69 6.95 -1.62
C LEU A 41 4.55 7.86 -1.15
N VAL A 42 3.95 7.58 0.01
CA VAL A 42 2.88 8.42 0.56
C VAL A 42 3.42 9.78 1.04
N GLY A 43 4.61 9.80 1.63
CA GLY A 43 5.30 11.01 2.07
C GLY A 43 5.70 11.94 0.91
N ASP A 44 6.22 11.38 -0.18
CA ASP A 44 6.58 12.11 -1.40
C ASP A 44 5.35 12.77 -2.05
N LEU A 45 4.17 12.16 -1.91
CA LEU A 45 2.89 12.73 -2.33
C LEU A 45 2.34 13.82 -1.39
N GLY A 46 3.03 14.13 -0.28
CA GLY A 46 2.61 15.16 0.67
C GLY A 46 1.33 14.86 1.44
N ILE A 47 0.89 13.60 1.49
CA ILE A 47 -0.36 13.20 2.16
C ILE A 47 -0.06 12.96 3.65
N PRO A 48 -0.73 13.64 4.60
CA PRO A 48 -0.61 13.33 6.02
C PRO A 48 -1.12 11.92 6.30
N TYR A 49 -0.31 11.08 6.94
CA TYR A 49 -0.64 9.68 7.16
C TYR A 49 -0.28 9.20 8.57
N ARG A 50 -0.78 8.01 8.92
CA ARG A 50 -0.35 7.25 10.10
C ARG A 50 -0.12 5.79 9.73
N VAL A 51 0.81 5.15 10.43
CA VAL A 51 1.04 3.70 10.34
C VAL A 51 0.26 2.99 11.44
N VAL A 52 -0.52 1.98 11.07
CA VAL A 52 -1.31 1.17 12.00
C VAL A 52 -0.77 -0.25 12.01
N ASN A 53 -0.35 -0.73 13.18
CA ASN A 53 -0.11 -2.15 13.40
C ASN A 53 -1.45 -2.86 13.61
N VAL A 54 -1.85 -3.71 12.67
CA VAL A 54 -3.20 -4.28 12.61
C VAL A 54 -3.41 -5.31 13.74
N ALA A 55 -4.53 -5.20 14.44
CA ALA A 55 -4.87 -6.10 15.53
C ALA A 55 -5.08 -7.54 15.05
N ALA A 56 -4.82 -8.53 15.91
CA ALA A 56 -4.87 -9.94 15.55
C ALA A 56 -6.21 -10.38 14.92
N GLY A 57 -7.34 -9.81 15.37
CA GLY A 57 -8.67 -10.11 14.82
C GLY A 57 -8.89 -9.63 13.38
N ASP A 58 -8.08 -8.68 12.92
CA ASP A 58 -8.21 -8.02 11.62
C ASP A 58 -7.10 -8.43 10.61
N LEU A 59 -6.19 -9.33 10.99
CA LEU A 59 -5.11 -9.82 10.11
C LEU A 59 -5.61 -10.68 8.94
N GLY A 60 -6.83 -11.21 9.04
CA GLY A 60 -7.31 -12.25 8.14
C GLY A 60 -6.65 -13.60 8.39
N ALA A 61 -6.85 -14.56 7.48
CA ALA A 61 -6.47 -15.95 7.71
C ALA A 61 -4.97 -16.26 7.47
N ALA A 62 -4.26 -15.40 6.74
CA ALA A 62 -2.93 -15.73 6.22
C ALA A 62 -1.80 -14.92 6.86
N ALA A 63 -2.01 -13.63 7.15
CA ALA A 63 -0.95 -12.75 7.60
C ALA A 63 -0.57 -13.04 9.06
N VAL A 64 0.73 -13.12 9.34
CA VAL A 64 1.28 -13.20 10.70
C VAL A 64 1.47 -11.80 11.29
N LYS A 65 1.74 -10.81 10.42
CA LYS A 65 1.87 -9.40 10.79
C LYS A 65 1.46 -8.52 9.61
N LYS A 66 0.73 -7.44 9.89
CA LYS A 66 0.27 -6.48 8.87
C LYS A 66 0.40 -5.06 9.40
N TYR A 67 0.89 -4.17 8.54
CA TYR A 67 0.85 -2.73 8.72
C TYR A 67 -0.04 -2.13 7.64
N ASP A 68 -0.89 -1.19 8.02
CA ASP A 68 -1.66 -0.38 7.08
C ASP A 68 -1.21 1.08 7.20
N ILE A 69 -1.00 1.75 6.08
CA ILE A 69 -0.86 3.21 6.06
C ILE A 69 -2.23 3.79 5.76
N GLU A 70 -2.70 4.64 6.67
CA GLU A 70 -3.94 5.37 6.50
C GLU A 70 -3.64 6.84 6.24
N GLY A 71 -4.13 7.36 5.12
CA GLY A 71 -4.07 8.78 4.78
C GLY A 71 -5.21 9.56 5.43
N TRP A 72 -4.96 10.81 5.80
CA TRP A 72 -6.01 11.73 6.27
C TRP A 72 -6.91 12.13 5.11
N LEU A 73 -8.23 11.97 5.28
CA LEU A 73 -9.23 12.33 4.28
C LEU A 73 -10.07 13.52 4.79
N PRO A 74 -9.80 14.76 4.33
CA PRO A 74 -10.44 15.99 4.80
C PRO A 74 -11.98 15.96 4.78
N SER A 75 -12.60 15.54 3.67
CA SER A 75 -14.06 15.50 3.54
C SER A 75 -14.75 14.56 4.54
N GLU A 76 -14.05 13.54 5.03
CA GLU A 76 -14.58 12.58 5.99
C GLU A 76 -14.08 12.79 7.42
N GLN A 77 -13.18 13.76 7.64
CA GLN A 77 -12.53 14.04 8.92
C GLN A 77 -11.98 12.80 9.63
N ARG A 78 -11.38 11.88 8.87
CA ARG A 78 -10.81 10.65 9.42
C ARG A 78 -9.66 10.12 8.57
N TYR A 79 -8.88 9.24 9.19
CA TYR A 79 -7.89 8.43 8.47
C TYR A 79 -8.58 7.27 7.75
N ARG A 80 -8.15 7.01 6.51
CA ARG A 80 -8.66 5.92 5.67
C ARG A 80 -7.49 5.15 5.05
N GLU A 81 -7.62 3.82 4.97
CA GLU A 81 -6.61 2.93 4.40
C GLU A 81 -6.19 3.34 2.97
N LEU A 82 -4.88 3.51 2.78
CA LEU A 82 -4.25 3.82 1.50
C LEU A 82 -3.40 2.64 0.99
N THR A 83 -2.55 2.08 1.87
CA THR A 83 -1.71 0.90 1.56
C THR A 83 -1.83 -0.16 2.64
N SER A 84 -1.33 -1.36 2.33
CA SER A 84 -1.24 -2.48 3.25
C SER A 84 0.00 -3.31 2.96
N CYS A 85 0.72 -3.71 4.01
CA CYS A 85 1.96 -4.45 3.95
C CYS A 85 1.94 -5.65 4.91
N SER A 86 2.01 -6.88 4.37
CA SER A 86 1.84 -8.10 5.16
C SER A 86 3.02 -9.05 5.05
N ASN A 87 3.34 -9.68 6.17
CA ASN A 87 4.23 -10.83 6.26
C ASN A 87 3.43 -12.10 6.55
N TYR A 88 3.52 -13.07 5.64
CA TYR A 88 2.80 -14.34 5.71
C TYR A 88 3.65 -15.48 6.27
N ARG A 89 4.95 -15.23 6.52
CA ARG A 89 5.96 -16.26 6.75
C ARG A 89 5.81 -17.38 5.71
N ASP A 90 5.77 -18.62 6.13
CA ASP A 90 5.68 -19.80 5.26
C ASP A 90 4.23 -20.21 4.89
N PHE A 91 3.20 -19.43 5.26
CA PHE A 91 1.79 -19.79 5.04
C PHE A 91 1.46 -20.09 3.57
N SER A 92 1.88 -19.20 2.66
CA SER A 92 1.68 -19.33 1.22
C SER A 92 2.67 -20.35 0.62
N ALA A 93 3.92 -20.32 1.07
CA ALA A 93 4.97 -21.22 0.59
C ALA A 93 4.63 -22.70 0.83
N ARG A 94 4.01 -23.03 1.97
CA ARG A 94 3.53 -24.40 2.27
C ARG A 94 2.42 -24.87 1.32
N ARG A 95 1.57 -23.95 0.86
CA ARG A 95 0.44 -24.27 -0.05
C ARG A 95 0.88 -24.40 -1.50
N LEU A 96 1.93 -23.66 -1.87
CA LEU A 96 2.53 -23.67 -3.20
C LEU A 96 3.74 -24.60 -3.32
N ASP A 97 4.10 -25.30 -2.25
CA ASP A 97 5.32 -26.11 -2.10
C ASP A 97 6.60 -25.40 -2.57
N THR A 98 6.77 -24.14 -2.18
CA THR A 98 7.91 -23.31 -2.60
C THR A 98 9.00 -23.28 -1.54
N ARG A 99 10.24 -23.60 -1.93
CA ARG A 99 11.36 -23.84 -1.01
C ARG A 99 12.65 -23.18 -1.47
N VAL A 100 13.53 -22.86 -0.53
CA VAL A 100 14.90 -22.39 -0.74
C VAL A 100 15.89 -23.43 -0.27
N LYS A 101 16.95 -23.65 -1.04
CA LYS A 101 18.09 -24.47 -0.62
C LYS A 101 19.03 -23.61 0.21
N THR A 102 19.34 -24.10 1.41
CA THR A 102 20.30 -23.50 2.35
C THR A 102 21.37 -24.53 2.71
N ASP A 103 22.44 -24.10 3.38
CA ASP A 103 23.50 -25.00 3.86
C ASP A 103 22.96 -26.04 4.86
N GLN A 104 21.84 -25.76 5.52
CA GLN A 104 21.14 -26.66 6.45
C GLN A 104 20.05 -27.51 5.77
N GLY A 105 20.00 -27.52 4.42
CA GLY A 105 19.00 -28.23 3.64
C GLY A 105 17.87 -27.34 3.11
N SER A 106 16.80 -27.99 2.64
CA SER A 106 15.66 -27.32 1.98
C SER A 106 14.61 -26.85 2.99
N ARG A 107 14.38 -25.53 3.04
CA ARG A 107 13.41 -24.87 3.93
C ARG A 107 12.33 -24.16 3.11
N PHE A 108 11.14 -23.97 3.67
CA PHE A 108 10.13 -23.12 3.05
C PHE A 108 10.61 -21.66 3.09
N VAL A 109 10.38 -20.94 1.99
CA VAL A 109 10.61 -19.49 1.91
C VAL A 109 9.52 -18.75 2.66
N HIS A 110 9.80 -17.50 3.04
CA HIS A 110 8.77 -16.59 3.52
C HIS A 110 8.26 -15.72 2.37
N THR A 111 6.97 -15.40 2.39
CA THR A 111 6.33 -14.50 1.42
C THR A 111 5.81 -13.24 2.07
N LEU A 112 5.98 -12.11 1.39
CA LEU A 112 5.48 -10.81 1.80
C LEU A 112 4.86 -10.09 0.62
N ASN A 113 3.93 -9.18 0.91
CA ASN A 113 3.42 -8.23 -0.07
C ASN A 113 3.29 -6.83 0.53
N GLY A 114 3.25 -5.83 -0.34
CA GLY A 114 3.02 -4.43 0.00
C GLY A 114 2.33 -3.71 -1.14
N THR A 115 1.46 -2.76 -0.82
CA THR A 115 0.78 -1.93 -1.81
C THR A 115 1.64 -0.71 -2.09
N ALA A 116 2.36 -0.68 -3.23
CA ALA A 116 3.09 0.53 -3.62
C ALA A 116 2.14 1.68 -3.96
N CYS A 117 1.09 1.40 -4.73
CA CYS A 117 0.06 2.40 -5.04
C CYS A 117 -1.24 1.72 -5.42
N ALA A 118 -2.32 2.00 -4.68
CA ALA A 118 -3.68 1.73 -5.11
C ALA A 118 -4.19 2.98 -5.85
N ILE A 119 -4.18 2.96 -7.19
CA ILE A 119 -4.31 4.17 -8.01
C ILE A 119 -5.63 4.89 -7.72
N GLY A 120 -6.76 4.18 -7.70
CA GLY A 120 -8.07 4.79 -7.48
C GLY A 120 -8.20 5.50 -6.13
N ARG A 121 -7.67 4.91 -5.05
CA ARG A 121 -7.66 5.56 -3.73
C ARG A 121 -6.70 6.75 -3.69
N THR A 122 -5.51 6.58 -4.26
CA THR A 122 -4.49 7.64 -4.32
C THR A 122 -5.04 8.87 -5.03
N LEU A 123 -5.77 8.71 -6.13
CA LEU A 123 -6.45 9.81 -6.83
C LEU A 123 -7.47 10.56 -5.95
N VAL A 124 -8.20 9.85 -5.07
CA VAL A 124 -9.12 10.49 -4.10
C VAL A 124 -8.34 11.37 -3.13
N PHE A 125 -7.24 10.88 -2.58
CA PHE A 125 -6.40 11.69 -1.68
C PHE A 125 -5.76 12.87 -2.40
N LEU A 126 -5.27 12.69 -3.63
CA LEU A 126 -4.74 13.79 -4.43
C LEU A 126 -5.79 14.86 -4.66
N TRP A 127 -7.01 14.47 -5.03
CA TRP A 127 -8.11 15.42 -5.19
C TRP A 127 -8.41 16.18 -3.90
N GLU A 128 -8.51 15.48 -2.78
CA GLU A 128 -8.86 16.09 -1.49
C GLU A 128 -7.79 17.06 -0.95
N HIS A 129 -6.52 16.81 -1.24
CA HIS A 129 -5.40 17.63 -0.74
C HIS A 129 -4.94 18.71 -1.72
N TYR A 130 -5.13 18.51 -3.03
CA TYR A 130 -4.58 19.40 -4.07
C TYR A 130 -5.64 20.07 -4.95
N GLN A 131 -6.93 19.99 -4.60
CA GLN A 131 -7.94 20.74 -5.33
C GLN A 131 -7.92 22.23 -4.99
N GLU A 132 -7.89 23.07 -6.02
CA GLU A 132 -7.95 24.53 -5.92
C GLU A 132 -8.88 25.08 -7.00
N ASP A 133 -9.93 25.80 -6.59
CA ASP A 133 -10.93 26.40 -7.48
C ASP A 133 -11.52 25.41 -8.51
N GLY A 134 -11.71 24.15 -8.09
CA GLY A 134 -12.28 23.10 -8.94
C GLY A 134 -11.33 22.53 -9.99
N ALA A 135 -10.04 22.81 -9.90
CA ALA A 135 -8.97 22.13 -10.63
C ALA A 135 -8.08 21.34 -9.67
N LEU A 136 -7.32 20.39 -10.20
CA LEU A 136 -6.31 19.66 -9.44
C LEU A 136 -4.92 20.26 -9.70
N VAL A 137 -4.25 20.72 -8.65
CA VAL A 137 -2.81 21.01 -8.72
C VAL A 137 -2.05 19.70 -8.66
N VAL A 138 -1.10 19.50 -9.58
CA VAL A 138 -0.32 18.25 -9.63
C VAL A 138 0.83 18.35 -8.62
N PRO A 139 0.96 17.38 -7.68
CA PRO A 139 2.10 17.30 -6.78
C PRO A 139 3.43 17.34 -7.54
N ASP A 140 4.43 18.04 -7.02
CA ASP A 140 5.71 18.25 -7.70
C ASP A 140 6.36 16.94 -8.14
N VAL A 141 6.28 15.89 -7.31
CA VAL A 141 6.83 14.57 -7.59
C VAL A 141 6.16 13.86 -8.78
N LEU A 142 4.94 14.26 -9.17
CA LEU A 142 4.21 13.69 -10.30
C LEU A 142 4.43 14.47 -11.61
N ARG A 143 4.84 15.74 -11.54
CA ARG A 143 4.99 16.62 -12.73
C ARG A 143 5.94 16.07 -13.80
N PRO A 144 7.09 15.43 -13.46
CA PRO A 144 7.96 14.83 -14.48
C PRO A 144 7.30 13.71 -15.29
N TYR A 145 6.26 13.07 -14.74
CA TYR A 145 5.54 11.98 -15.38
C TYR A 145 4.30 12.45 -16.14
N THR A 146 3.62 13.47 -15.64
CA THR A 146 2.40 14.02 -16.26
C THR A 146 2.69 15.04 -17.35
N GLY A 147 3.77 15.83 -17.21
CA GLY A 147 4.12 16.92 -18.12
C GLY A 147 3.29 18.19 -17.94
N PHE A 148 2.48 18.27 -16.88
CA PHE A 148 1.65 19.45 -16.57
C PHE A 148 1.57 19.69 -15.05
N GLU A 149 1.35 20.95 -14.68
CA GLU A 149 1.27 21.39 -13.27
C GLU A 149 -0.15 21.41 -12.72
N ARG A 150 -1.17 21.42 -13.60
CA ARG A 150 -2.56 21.56 -13.22
C ARG A 150 -3.48 20.83 -14.20
N VAL A 151 -4.54 20.22 -13.68
CA VAL A 151 -5.66 19.66 -14.46
C VAL A 151 -6.90 20.52 -14.21
N SER A 152 -7.27 21.33 -15.18
CA SER A 152 -8.48 22.14 -15.16
C SER A 152 -9.63 21.45 -15.89
N ARG A 153 -10.84 21.99 -15.74
CA ARG A 153 -11.96 21.63 -16.61
C ARG A 153 -11.56 21.88 -18.07
N PRO A 154 -11.97 20.99 -18.99
CA PRO A 154 -11.79 21.21 -20.43
C PRO A 154 -12.56 22.44 -20.92
#